data_AF-B2ITG1-F1
#
_entry.id   AF-B2ITG1-F1
#
_cell.length_a   1.000
_cell.length_b   1.000
_cell.length_c   1.000
_cell.angle_alpha   90.00
_cell.angle_beta   90.00
_cell.angle_gamma   90.00
#
_symmetry.space_group_name_H-M   'P 1'
#
loop_
_entity.id
_entity.type
_entity.pdbx_description
1 polymer ?
#
loop_
_entity_poly.entity_id
_entity_poly.type
_entity_poly.pdbx_seq_one_letter_code
_entity_poly.pdbx_strand_id
1 'polypeptide(L)'
;MMGVALSNKCKYEVDNHPWQNPITTVGITVLPKGDLLHHKFGVIDSQTVITGSHNWSDAANNGNDETLVVIENPIVAAHYVREFARLYAKVKPGLPPAIQEKVKLEQTRCPQIKSSSSSELQAIKQININIASLPELETLPGVGKKLAQRIILSRQQQKFTSLQDLERVPGVKAKTLEKWRDRVVW
;
A
#
# COMPACT_ATOMS: atom_id res chain seq x y z
N MET A 1 4.07 -4.42 -3.52
CA MET A 1 4.12 -4.10 -4.96
C MET A 1 3.15 -4.92 -5.81
N MET A 2 3.22 -6.26 -5.81
CA MET A 2 2.33 -7.11 -6.63
C MET A 2 0.98 -7.48 -5.98
N GLY A 3 0.67 -6.88 -4.82
CA GLY A 3 -0.60 -7.07 -4.08
C GLY A 3 -0.90 -8.50 -3.64
N VAL A 4 0.13 -9.34 -3.52
CA VAL A 4 0.01 -10.73 -3.07
C VAL A 4 1.03 -10.98 -1.97
N ALA A 5 0.63 -11.74 -0.95
CA ALA A 5 1.51 -12.34 0.03
C ALA A 5 1.30 -13.86 0.09
N LEU A 6 2.38 -14.58 0.36
CA LEU A 6 2.36 -16.01 0.68
C LEU A 6 2.53 -16.15 2.19
N SER A 7 1.74 -17.02 2.80
CA SER A 7 1.78 -17.25 4.24
C SER A 7 2.74 -18.36 4.63
N ASN A 8 3.19 -18.30 5.87
CA ASN A 8 3.86 -19.39 6.55
C ASN A 8 2.93 -19.96 7.62
N LYS A 9 2.51 -21.22 7.47
CA LYS A 9 1.55 -21.90 8.39
C LYS A 9 0.29 -21.07 8.64
N CYS A 10 -0.31 -20.58 7.56
CA CYS A 10 -1.47 -19.72 7.57
C CYS A 10 -1.32 -18.38 8.35
N LYS A 11 -0.10 -17.85 8.45
CA LYS A 11 0.18 -16.53 9.03
C LYS A 11 1.06 -15.73 8.08
N TYR A 12 0.72 -14.46 7.87
CA TYR A 12 1.62 -13.53 7.23
C TYR A 12 2.66 -13.00 8.21
N GLU A 13 3.76 -12.50 7.67
CA GLU A 13 4.74 -11.73 8.44
C GLU A 13 4.07 -10.54 9.12
N VAL A 14 4.54 -10.21 10.31
CA VAL A 14 4.07 -9.05 11.07
C VAL A 14 4.32 -7.80 10.22
N ASP A 15 3.34 -6.91 10.18
CA ASP A 15 3.34 -5.67 9.37
C ASP A 15 3.43 -5.87 7.84
N ASN A 16 3.22 -7.09 7.33
CA ASN A 16 3.11 -7.31 5.90
C ASN A 16 1.76 -6.76 5.38
N HIS A 17 1.85 -5.68 4.63
CA HIS A 17 0.71 -5.01 4.01
C HIS A 17 0.82 -5.09 2.48
N PRO A 18 0.33 -6.18 1.84
CA PRO A 18 0.22 -6.26 0.40
C PRO A 18 -0.54 -5.06 -0.17
N TRP A 19 -0.07 -4.55 -1.30
CA TRP A 19 -0.69 -3.41 -1.95
C TRP A 19 -2.10 -3.78 -2.43
N GLN A 20 -3.10 -3.01 -2.04
CA GLN A 20 -4.49 -3.23 -2.45
C GLN A 20 -4.68 -3.13 -3.96
N ASN A 21 -3.97 -2.16 -4.57
CA ASN A 21 -3.87 -2.00 -6.01
C ASN A 21 -2.45 -2.42 -6.44
N PRO A 22 -2.28 -3.63 -6.98
CA PRO A 22 -1.01 -4.04 -7.54
C PRO A 22 -0.57 -3.09 -8.65
N ILE A 23 0.72 -2.79 -8.72
CA ILE A 23 1.29 -2.19 -9.92
C ILE A 23 1.46 -3.25 -11.00
N THR A 24 1.00 -2.95 -12.21
CA THR A 24 1.03 -3.87 -13.36
C THR A 24 2.37 -3.85 -14.10
N THR A 25 3.27 -2.97 -13.71
CA THR A 25 4.61 -2.78 -14.28
C THR A 25 5.67 -3.65 -13.62
N VAL A 26 5.33 -4.46 -12.62
CA VAL A 26 6.29 -5.42 -12.07
C VAL A 26 6.33 -6.65 -12.96
N GLY A 27 7.52 -7.05 -13.37
CA GLY A 27 7.73 -8.21 -14.20
C GLY A 27 8.88 -9.08 -13.74
N ILE A 28 8.87 -10.32 -14.19
CA ILE A 28 9.91 -11.30 -13.89
C ILE A 28 10.73 -11.51 -15.15
N THR A 29 12.04 -11.37 -15.01
CA THR A 29 12.98 -11.57 -16.13
C THR A 29 12.94 -13.02 -16.61
N VAL A 30 12.98 -13.20 -17.94
CA VAL A 30 13.15 -14.52 -18.56
C VAL A 30 14.62 -14.72 -18.85
N LEU A 31 15.28 -15.55 -18.04
CA LEU A 31 16.70 -15.87 -18.16
C LEU A 31 16.90 -17.26 -18.76
N PRO A 32 18.06 -17.52 -19.40
CA PRO A 32 18.48 -18.85 -19.77
C PRO A 32 18.43 -19.83 -18.59
N LYS A 33 18.26 -21.12 -18.89
CA LYS A 33 18.23 -22.16 -17.87
C LYS A 33 19.58 -22.20 -17.14
N GLY A 34 19.55 -22.04 -15.82
CA GLY A 34 20.73 -22.03 -14.96
C GLY A 34 21.14 -20.64 -14.49
N ASP A 35 20.68 -19.59 -15.17
CA ASP A 35 20.97 -18.21 -14.80
C ASP A 35 20.03 -17.71 -13.70
N LEU A 36 20.55 -16.85 -12.82
CA LEU A 36 19.81 -16.22 -11.73
C LEU A 36 19.97 -14.71 -11.79
N LEU A 37 18.87 -13.97 -11.60
CA LEU A 37 18.96 -12.53 -11.41
C LEU A 37 19.43 -12.23 -9.98
N HIS A 38 20.71 -11.92 -9.84
CA HIS A 38 21.31 -11.68 -8.52
C HIS A 38 21.56 -10.21 -8.19
N HIS A 39 21.18 -9.28 -9.06
CA HIS A 39 21.30 -7.85 -8.81
C HIS A 39 20.42 -7.39 -7.64
N LYS A 40 20.97 -6.55 -6.76
CA LYS A 40 20.22 -5.77 -5.77
C LYS A 40 20.59 -4.30 -5.95
N PHE A 41 19.80 -3.60 -6.76
CA PHE A 41 19.97 -2.17 -6.93
C PHE A 41 18.64 -1.46 -7.17
N GLY A 42 18.60 -0.18 -6.82
CA GLY A 42 17.54 0.76 -7.20
C GLY A 42 18.15 2.03 -7.81
N VAL A 43 17.48 2.61 -8.81
CA VAL A 43 17.86 3.90 -9.39
C VAL A 43 16.73 4.90 -9.14
N ILE A 44 17.09 6.08 -8.65
CA ILE A 44 16.16 7.17 -8.33
C ILE A 44 16.48 8.36 -9.22
N ASP A 45 15.47 8.87 -9.91
CA ASP A 45 15.49 10.08 -10.75
C ASP A 45 16.66 10.17 -11.74
N SER A 46 17.16 9.01 -12.20
CA SER A 46 18.36 8.89 -13.06
C SER A 46 19.61 9.58 -12.51
N GLN A 47 19.69 9.77 -11.19
CA GLN A 47 20.77 10.50 -10.51
C GLN A 47 21.42 9.68 -9.40
N THR A 48 20.60 8.96 -8.63
CA THR A 48 21.07 8.21 -7.45
C THR A 48 20.93 6.72 -7.68
N VAL A 49 21.97 5.97 -7.36
CA VAL A 49 21.96 4.50 -7.34
C VAL A 49 22.13 4.02 -5.93
N ILE A 50 21.27 3.10 -5.51
CA ILE A 50 21.43 2.30 -4.31
C ILE A 50 21.83 0.89 -4.79
N THR A 51 22.96 0.36 -4.35
CA THR A 51 23.45 -0.95 -4.79
C THR A 51 24.28 -1.61 -3.71
N GLY A 52 24.50 -2.93 -3.80
CA GLY A 52 25.42 -3.65 -2.91
C GLY A 52 25.12 -5.13 -2.84
N SER A 53 25.52 -5.75 -1.73
CA SER A 53 25.13 -7.13 -1.40
C SER A 53 23.74 -7.18 -0.75
N HIS A 54 23.32 -6.06 -0.13
CA HIS A 54 22.13 -5.91 0.68
C HIS A 54 20.82 -6.23 -0.06
N ASN A 55 20.08 -7.23 0.41
CA ASN A 55 18.70 -7.46 -0.02
C ASN A 55 17.73 -6.54 0.74
N TRP A 56 16.58 -6.19 0.16
CA TRP A 56 15.52 -5.48 0.89
C TRP A 56 14.73 -6.43 1.80
N SER A 57 15.36 -6.91 2.86
CA SER A 57 14.77 -7.82 3.85
C SER A 57 15.18 -7.44 5.27
N ASP A 58 14.39 -7.88 6.26
CA ASP A 58 14.70 -7.67 7.68
C ASP A 58 16.02 -8.33 8.10
N ALA A 59 16.29 -9.53 7.59
CA ALA A 59 17.54 -10.25 7.85
C ALA A 59 18.77 -9.47 7.37
N ALA A 60 18.70 -8.83 6.20
CA ALA A 60 19.79 -7.99 5.71
C ALA A 60 19.95 -6.72 6.57
N ASN A 61 18.86 -6.16 7.09
CA ASN A 61 18.90 -4.96 7.93
C ASN A 61 19.49 -5.20 9.33
N ASN A 62 19.29 -6.40 9.91
CA ASN A 62 19.50 -6.63 11.34
C ASN A 62 20.38 -7.85 11.68
N GLY A 63 20.70 -8.73 10.73
CA GLY A 63 21.36 -10.01 11.02
C GLY A 63 22.57 -10.33 10.16
N ASN A 64 22.50 -10.09 8.85
CA ASN A 64 23.59 -10.43 7.94
C ASN A 64 24.65 -9.32 7.87
N ASP A 65 25.90 -9.72 7.62
CA ASP A 65 26.95 -8.80 7.21
C ASP A 65 26.75 -8.41 5.74
N GLU A 66 26.17 -7.24 5.53
CA GLU A 66 25.82 -6.72 4.21
C GLU A 66 26.45 -5.35 3.96
N THR A 67 26.62 -4.99 2.69
CA THR A 67 27.05 -3.65 2.29
C THR A 67 25.98 -3.01 1.42
N LEU A 68 25.63 -1.77 1.76
CA LEU A 68 24.78 -0.89 0.95
C LEU A 68 25.55 0.39 0.62
N VAL A 69 25.64 0.70 -0.67
CA VAL A 69 26.30 1.90 -1.18
C VAL A 69 25.24 2.76 -1.87
N VAL A 70 25.26 4.05 -1.53
CA VAL A 70 24.47 5.08 -2.21
C VAL A 70 25.42 5.96 -3.01
N ILE A 71 25.19 6.05 -4.32
CA ILE A 71 26.03 6.79 -5.25
C ILE A 71 25.16 7.86 -5.92
N GLU A 72 25.46 9.12 -5.63
CA GLU A 72 24.81 10.28 -6.24
C GLU A 72 25.66 10.77 -7.42
N ASN A 73 25.45 10.15 -8.59
CA ASN A 73 26.16 10.52 -9.80
C ASN A 73 25.35 10.13 -11.04
N PRO A 74 24.98 11.08 -11.91
CA PRO A 74 24.13 10.80 -13.07
C PRO A 74 24.79 9.91 -14.11
N ILE A 75 26.13 9.93 -14.23
CA ILE A 75 26.86 9.05 -15.17
C ILE A 75 26.80 7.61 -14.68
N VAL A 76 27.03 7.39 -13.38
CA VAL A 76 26.89 6.05 -12.77
C VAL A 76 25.44 5.58 -12.88
N ALA A 77 24.48 6.43 -12.54
CA ALA A 77 23.06 6.12 -12.67
C ALA A 77 22.67 5.71 -14.10
N ALA A 78 23.17 6.40 -15.12
CA ALA A 78 22.91 6.06 -16.53
C ALA A 78 23.35 4.62 -16.88
N HIS A 79 24.45 4.12 -16.32
CA HIS A 79 24.86 2.74 -16.51
C HIS A 79 23.88 1.73 -15.91
N TYR A 80 23.37 2.00 -14.70
CA TYR A 80 22.37 1.15 -14.05
C TYR A 80 20.99 1.23 -14.72
N VAL A 81 20.57 2.41 -15.18
CA VAL A 81 19.34 2.58 -15.99
C VAL A 81 19.43 1.74 -17.26
N ARG A 82 20.56 1.76 -17.95
CA ARG A 82 20.78 0.96 -19.17
C ARG A 82 20.65 -0.54 -18.88
N GLU A 83 21.23 -1.02 -17.78
CA GLU A 83 21.13 -2.43 -17.40
C GLU A 83 19.70 -2.82 -16.99
N PHE A 84 19.02 -1.96 -16.22
CA PHE A 84 17.61 -2.14 -15.91
C PHE A 84 16.78 -2.23 -17.18
N ALA A 85 16.95 -1.31 -18.13
CA ALA A 85 16.22 -1.31 -19.39
C ALA A 85 16.48 -2.59 -20.21
N ARG A 86 17.73 -3.08 -20.26
CA ARG A 86 18.11 -4.33 -20.93
C ARG A 86 17.39 -5.54 -20.31
N LEU A 87 17.33 -5.61 -18.99
CA LEU A 87 16.64 -6.68 -18.25
C LEU A 87 15.12 -6.56 -18.43
N TYR A 88 14.59 -5.36 -18.26
CA TYR A 88 13.15 -5.06 -18.29
C TYR A 88 12.54 -5.31 -19.67
N ALA A 89 13.29 -5.12 -20.76
CA ALA A 89 12.82 -5.39 -22.12
C ALA A 89 12.35 -6.84 -22.36
N LYS A 90 12.79 -7.80 -21.53
CA LYS A 90 12.45 -9.23 -21.66
C LYS A 90 11.59 -9.77 -20.51
N VAL A 91 11.06 -8.90 -19.65
CA VAL A 91 10.25 -9.35 -18.53
C VAL A 91 8.90 -9.86 -18.98
N LYS A 92 8.39 -10.85 -18.27
CA LYS A 92 6.97 -11.20 -18.30
C LYS A 92 6.29 -10.44 -17.17
N PRO A 93 5.40 -9.47 -17.47
CA PRO A 93 4.66 -8.74 -16.44
C PRO A 93 3.80 -9.68 -15.59
N GLY A 94 3.64 -9.34 -14.31
CA GLY A 94 2.80 -10.06 -13.36
C GLY A 94 3.43 -11.32 -12.75
N LEU A 95 2.59 -12.08 -12.03
CA LEU A 95 3.00 -13.28 -11.31
C LEU A 95 3.10 -14.49 -12.24
N PRO A 96 4.10 -15.38 -12.08
CA PRO A 96 4.18 -16.62 -12.84
C PRO A 96 2.99 -17.53 -12.50
N PRO A 97 2.51 -18.35 -13.43
CA PRO A 97 1.40 -19.27 -13.19
C PRO A 97 1.59 -20.14 -11.94
N ALA A 98 2.82 -20.63 -11.70
CA ALA A 98 3.13 -21.42 -10.52
C ALA A 98 2.90 -20.69 -9.19
N ILE A 99 3.13 -19.38 -9.14
CA ILE A 99 2.85 -18.58 -7.94
C ILE A 99 1.36 -18.29 -7.83
N GLN A 100 0.68 -18.00 -8.94
CA GLN A 100 -0.78 -17.80 -8.94
C GLN A 100 -1.52 -19.04 -8.41
N GLU A 101 -1.11 -20.23 -8.84
CA GLU A 101 -1.68 -21.48 -8.33
C GLU A 101 -1.39 -21.70 -6.84
N LYS A 102 -0.17 -21.39 -6.37
CA LYS A 102 0.13 -21.42 -4.93
C LYS A 102 -0.77 -20.49 -4.13
N VAL A 103 -1.02 -19.28 -4.62
CA VAL A 103 -1.90 -18.30 -3.97
C VAL A 103 -3.34 -18.83 -3.89
N LYS A 104 -3.87 -19.39 -4.98
CA LYS A 104 -5.22 -19.99 -4.99
C LYS A 104 -5.34 -21.16 -4.01
N LEU A 105 -4.35 -22.05 -4.00
CA LEU A 105 -4.30 -23.18 -3.07
C LEU A 105 -4.21 -22.72 -1.60
N GLU A 106 -3.52 -21.61 -1.37
CA GLU A 106 -3.40 -21.06 -0.03
C GLU A 106 -4.71 -20.44 0.46
N GLN A 107 -5.44 -19.73 -0.41
CA GLN A 107 -6.76 -19.17 -0.10
C GLN A 107 -7.77 -20.25 0.32
N THR A 108 -7.73 -21.43 -0.31
CA THR A 108 -8.60 -22.56 0.07
C THR A 108 -8.13 -23.24 1.35
N ARG A 109 -6.83 -23.43 1.53
CA ARG A 109 -6.25 -24.11 2.70
C ARG A 109 -6.34 -23.26 3.98
N CYS A 110 -6.29 -21.95 3.84
CA CYS A 110 -6.22 -21.02 4.95
C CYS A 110 -7.36 -19.99 4.89
N PRO A 111 -8.63 -20.40 5.13
CA PRO A 111 -9.80 -19.52 5.04
C PRO A 111 -9.79 -18.36 6.05
N GLN A 112 -8.95 -18.49 7.09
CA GLN A 112 -8.75 -17.49 8.13
C GLN A 112 -7.73 -16.41 7.74
N ILE A 113 -6.93 -16.64 6.69
CA ILE A 113 -6.07 -15.60 6.14
C ILE A 113 -6.91 -14.72 5.24
N LYS A 114 -7.65 -13.81 5.86
CA LYS A 114 -8.17 -12.65 5.16
C LYS A 114 -7.08 -11.58 5.17
N SER A 115 -6.09 -11.65 4.26
CA SER A 115 -5.66 -10.38 3.66
C SER A 115 -6.66 -10.05 2.58
N SER A 116 -7.38 -8.95 2.78
CA SER A 116 -8.03 -8.12 1.76
C SER A 116 -8.02 -8.72 0.35
N SER A 117 -8.93 -9.65 0.09
CA SER A 117 -9.25 -10.06 -1.27
C SER A 117 -10.12 -8.97 -1.88
N SER A 118 -9.66 -8.46 -3.01
CA SER A 118 -10.35 -7.61 -3.97
C SER A 118 -11.81 -8.03 -4.25
N SER A 119 -12.75 -7.23 -3.76
CA SER A 119 -14.05 -6.85 -4.36
C SER A 119 -14.79 -6.12 -3.24
N GLU A 120 -14.77 -4.80 -3.15
CA GLU A 120 -15.41 -3.91 -4.10
C GLU A 120 -14.49 -2.71 -4.37
N LEU A 121 -14.53 -2.16 -5.58
CA LEU A 121 -14.60 -0.71 -5.71
C LEU A 121 -15.80 -0.27 -4.85
N GLN A 122 -15.63 -0.15 -3.54
CA GLN A 122 -16.43 0.81 -2.79
C GLN A 122 -15.93 2.13 -3.33
N ALA A 123 -16.62 2.62 -4.35
CA ALA A 123 -16.79 4.06 -4.55
C ALA A 123 -16.79 4.65 -3.15
N ILE A 124 -15.79 5.46 -2.81
CA ILE A 124 -15.60 5.97 -1.45
C ILE A 124 -16.98 6.41 -0.99
N LYS A 125 -17.59 5.64 -0.09
CA LYS A 125 -19.01 5.83 0.22
C LYS A 125 -19.06 7.12 1.01
N GLN A 126 -19.28 8.22 0.30
CA GLN A 126 -19.29 9.54 0.88
C GLN A 126 -20.42 9.59 1.88
N ILE A 127 -20.07 9.89 3.12
CA ILE A 127 -21.00 9.92 4.23
C ILE A 127 -21.56 11.33 4.29
N ASN A 128 -22.85 11.47 4.02
CA ASN A 128 -23.50 12.76 4.19
C ASN A 128 -23.64 13.07 5.69
N ILE A 129 -22.87 14.03 6.19
CA ILE A 129 -22.78 14.36 7.62
C ILE A 129 -24.10 14.92 8.16
N ASN A 130 -24.96 15.49 7.32
CA ASN A 130 -26.25 16.02 7.73
C ASN A 130 -27.33 14.94 7.93
N ILE A 131 -27.18 13.74 7.33
CA ILE A 131 -28.19 12.66 7.43
C ILE A 131 -27.66 11.34 8.01
N ALA A 132 -26.34 11.11 8.01
CA ALA A 132 -25.74 9.85 8.43
C ALA A 132 -26.17 9.43 9.85
N SER A 133 -26.43 8.15 10.02
CA SER A 133 -26.71 7.54 11.32
C SER A 133 -25.46 7.50 12.21
N LEU A 134 -25.65 7.24 13.51
CA LEU A 134 -24.54 7.15 14.47
C LEU A 134 -23.52 6.05 14.06
N PRO A 135 -23.93 4.82 13.71
CA PRO A 135 -23.00 3.79 13.23
C PRO A 135 -22.28 4.18 11.94
N GLU A 136 -22.94 4.92 11.03
CA GLU A 136 -22.30 5.40 9.80
C GLU A 136 -21.23 6.44 10.10
N LEU A 137 -21.48 7.37 11.02
CA LEU A 137 -20.47 8.35 11.43
C LEU A 137 -19.26 7.70 12.11
N GLU A 138 -19.45 6.62 12.87
CA GLU A 138 -18.36 5.87 13.51
C GLU A 138 -17.43 5.18 12.50
N THR A 139 -17.83 5.03 11.24
CA THR A 139 -16.94 4.51 10.18
C THR A 139 -15.89 5.52 9.73
N LEU A 140 -16.02 6.80 10.11
CA LEU A 140 -15.02 7.83 9.80
C LEU A 140 -13.78 7.67 10.68
N PRO A 141 -12.57 7.84 10.11
CA PRO A 141 -11.33 7.64 10.86
C PRO A 141 -11.23 8.65 12.01
N GLY A 142 -11.08 8.13 13.23
CA GLY A 142 -11.01 8.93 14.45
C GLY A 142 -12.35 9.36 15.05
N VAL A 143 -13.48 8.90 14.50
CA VAL A 143 -14.82 9.12 15.07
C VAL A 143 -15.24 7.93 15.91
N GLY A 144 -15.11 8.07 17.23
CA GLY A 144 -15.79 7.17 18.17
C GLY A 144 -17.21 7.64 18.49
N LYS A 145 -17.99 6.79 19.18
CA LYS A 145 -19.38 7.05 19.63
C LYS A 145 -19.61 8.45 20.20
N LYS A 146 -18.71 8.93 21.06
CA LYS A 146 -18.81 10.26 21.67
C LYS A 146 -18.68 11.40 20.65
N LEU A 147 -17.81 11.26 19.66
CA LEU A 147 -17.63 12.26 18.61
C LEU A 147 -18.77 12.20 17.59
N ALA A 148 -19.23 11.01 17.21
CA ALA A 148 -20.41 10.82 16.35
C ALA A 148 -21.66 11.50 16.95
N GLN A 149 -21.89 11.33 18.25
CA GLN A 149 -22.98 12.01 18.96
C GLN A 149 -22.86 13.54 18.89
N ARG A 150 -21.64 14.10 19.07
CA ARG A 150 -21.43 15.55 18.96
C ARG A 150 -21.72 16.06 17.55
N ILE A 151 -21.32 15.33 16.51
CA ILE A 151 -21.62 15.68 15.12
C ILE A 151 -23.14 15.73 14.90
N ILE A 152 -23.89 14.74 15.41
CA ILE A 152 -25.36 14.70 15.33
C ILE A 152 -25.99 15.88 16.07
N LEU A 153 -25.49 16.22 17.25
CA LEU A 153 -25.96 17.38 18.01
C LEU A 153 -25.69 18.70 17.26
N SER A 154 -24.48 18.86 16.70
CA SER A 154 -24.10 20.06 15.96
C SER A 154 -24.93 20.26 14.69
N ARG A 155 -25.24 19.21 13.92
CA ARG A 155 -26.10 19.34 12.72
C ARG A 155 -27.57 19.63 13.04
N GLN A 156 -28.05 19.23 14.23
CA GLN A 156 -29.40 19.57 14.68
C GLN A 156 -29.53 21.06 15.02
N GLN A 157 -28.46 21.68 15.52
CA GLN A 157 -28.42 23.12 15.80
C GLN A 157 -28.33 23.93 14.51
N GLN A 158 -27.43 23.54 13.60
CA GLN A 158 -27.26 24.18 12.30
C GLN A 158 -26.66 23.15 11.34
N LYS A 159 -27.20 23.00 10.13
CA LYS A 159 -26.63 22.05 9.16
C LYS A 159 -25.21 22.44 8.73
N PHE A 160 -24.40 21.46 8.37
CA PHE A 160 -23.10 21.70 7.74
C PHE A 160 -23.31 22.03 6.26
N THR A 161 -22.60 23.03 5.75
CA THR A 161 -22.64 23.49 4.36
C THR A 161 -21.27 23.49 3.70
N SER A 162 -20.23 23.22 4.49
CA SER A 162 -18.85 23.08 4.06
C SER A 162 -18.12 22.08 4.97
N LEU A 163 -16.95 21.62 4.53
CA LEU A 163 -16.06 20.80 5.36
C LEU A 163 -15.56 21.59 6.58
N GLN A 164 -15.33 22.90 6.44
CA GLN A 164 -14.82 23.78 7.50
C GLN A 164 -15.83 23.95 8.64
N ASP A 165 -17.14 23.86 8.36
CA ASP A 165 -18.18 23.94 9.38
C ASP A 165 -18.05 22.84 10.45
N LEU A 166 -17.34 21.75 10.16
CA LEU A 166 -17.07 20.67 11.12
C LEU A 166 -16.07 21.06 12.22
N GLU A 167 -15.31 22.15 12.07
CA GLU A 167 -14.40 22.66 13.11
C GLU A 167 -15.15 23.12 14.36
N ARG A 168 -16.43 23.49 14.23
CA ARG A 168 -17.26 23.87 15.39
C ARG A 168 -17.58 22.69 16.30
N VAL A 169 -17.40 21.45 15.84
CA VAL A 169 -17.68 20.25 16.63
C VAL A 169 -16.52 20.01 17.62
N PRO A 170 -16.75 20.03 18.94
CA PRO A 170 -15.68 19.86 19.91
C PRO A 170 -14.99 18.49 19.77
N GLY A 171 -13.69 18.52 19.44
CA GLY A 171 -12.87 17.33 19.21
C GLY A 171 -12.53 17.07 17.74
N VAL A 172 -13.12 17.82 16.81
CA VAL A 172 -12.67 17.86 15.41
C VAL A 172 -11.52 18.85 15.29
N LYS A 173 -10.39 18.41 14.73
CA LYS A 173 -9.18 19.22 14.49
C LYS A 173 -8.90 19.26 12.99
N ALA A 174 -8.12 20.24 12.52
CA ALA A 174 -7.72 20.36 11.11
C ALA A 174 -7.16 19.04 10.52
N LYS A 175 -6.28 18.35 11.27
CA LYS A 175 -5.74 17.02 10.86
C LYS A 175 -6.80 15.94 10.68
N THR A 176 -7.92 16.04 11.40
CA THR A 176 -9.05 15.12 11.28
C THR A 176 -9.85 15.45 10.01
N LEU A 177 -10.02 16.72 9.69
CA LEU A 177 -10.72 17.17 8.47
C LEU A 177 -10.00 16.79 7.19
N GLU A 178 -8.66 16.85 7.18
CA GLU A 178 -7.87 16.35 6.04
C GLU A 178 -8.16 14.89 5.72
N LYS A 179 -8.36 14.05 6.74
CA LYS A 179 -8.69 12.62 6.56
C LYS A 179 -10.12 12.39 6.09
N TRP A 180 -11.00 13.38 6.26
CA TRP A 180 -12.41 13.29 5.90
C TRP A 180 -12.72 13.94 4.56
N ARG A 181 -11.81 14.75 3.99
CA ARG A 181 -11.99 15.54 2.77
C ARG A 181 -12.65 14.77 1.62
N ASP A 182 -12.21 13.53 1.38
CA ASP A 182 -12.72 12.69 0.28
C ASP A 182 -13.81 11.69 0.72
N ARG A 183 -14.18 11.67 2.00
CA ARG A 183 -15.08 10.68 2.62
C ARG A 183 -16.42 11.25 3.07
N VAL A 184 -16.57 12.56 3.08
CA VAL A 184 -17.76 13.23 3.61
C VAL A 184 -18.37 14.17 2.58
N VAL A 185 -19.69 14.24 2.59
CA VAL A 185 -20.48 15.25 1.89
C VAL A 185 -21.45 15.88 2.89
N TRP A 186 -22.10 16.97 2.52
CA TRP A 186 -22.95 17.74 3.42
C TRP A 186 -24.27 18.06 2.73
#